data_AF-A0A0S8BC92-F1
#
_entry.id   AF-A0A0S8BC92-F1
#
_cell.length_a   1.000
_cell.length_b   1.000
_cell.length_c   1.000
_cell.angle_alpha   90.00
_cell.angle_beta   90.00
_cell.angle_gamma   90.00
#
_symmetry.space_group_name_H-M   'P 1'
#
loop_
_entity.id
_entity.type
_entity.pdbx_description
1 polymer ?
#
loop_
_entity_poly.entity_id
_entity_poly.type
_entity_poly.pdbx_seq_one_letter_code
_entity_poly.pdbx_strand_id
1 'polypeptide(L)'
;MNKLSKTRIKKFSVVLAFALLAQALCWSIMVVGQMVTSIENTLIAHAIGAPIIAIVVSTIYYKKFNYTTPLQTALVFVSVVIAMDVFVVALLIEKSFEMFASPIGTWIPISSIFLATYLTGLVTAKQAETTSTRWSLLK
;
A
#
# COMPACT_ATOMS: atom_id res chain seq x y z
N MET A 1 -16.11 19.03 -18.27
CA MET A 1 -14.97 18.08 -18.11
C MET A 1 -14.77 17.32 -19.42
N ASN A 2 -13.56 17.28 -19.98
CA ASN A 2 -13.32 16.59 -21.27
C ASN A 2 -13.13 15.06 -21.09
N LYS A 3 -13.13 14.30 -22.19
CA LYS A 3 -13.01 12.82 -22.13
C LYS A 3 -11.69 12.34 -21.49
N LEU A 4 -10.60 13.08 -21.69
CA LEU A 4 -9.27 12.76 -21.16
C LEU A 4 -9.22 12.89 -19.63
N SER A 5 -9.83 13.95 -19.06
CA SER A 5 -9.90 14.15 -17.61
C SER A 5 -10.73 13.04 -16.94
N LYS A 6 -11.82 12.60 -17.57
CA LYS A 6 -12.66 11.51 -17.06
C LYS A 6 -11.89 10.18 -16.96
N THR A 7 -11.05 9.86 -17.94
CA THR A 7 -10.20 8.66 -17.93
C THR A 7 -9.11 8.76 -16.87
N ARG A 8 -8.47 9.93 -16.72
CA ARG A 8 -7.43 10.13 -15.70
C ARG A 8 -8.00 9.97 -14.28
N ILE A 9 -9.16 10.56 -14.00
CA ILE A 9 -9.85 10.41 -12.71
C ILE A 9 -10.15 8.94 -12.42
N LYS A 10 -10.74 8.21 -13.37
CA LYS A 10 -11.02 6.78 -13.20
C LYS A 10 -9.77 5.98 -12.85
N LYS A 11 -8.67 6.20 -13.56
CA LYS A 11 -7.39 5.51 -13.29
C LYS A 11 -6.87 5.80 -11.89
N PHE A 12 -6.93 7.07 -11.47
CA PHE A 12 -6.52 7.47 -10.13
C PHE A 12 -7.42 6.87 -9.05
N SER A 13 -8.75 6.86 -9.25
CA SER A 13 -9.69 6.22 -8.33
C SER A 13 -9.41 4.73 -8.11
N VAL A 14 -8.92 4.03 -9.14
CA VAL A 14 -8.52 2.62 -9.01
C VAL A 14 -7.31 2.49 -8.08
N VAL A 15 -6.24 3.27 -8.28
CA VAL A 15 -5.05 3.15 -7.41
C VAL A 15 -5.38 3.55 -5.96
N LEU A 16 -6.25 4.56 -5.78
CA LEU A 16 -6.74 4.99 -4.48
C LEU A 16 -7.54 3.88 -3.77
N ALA A 17 -8.41 3.17 -4.49
CA ALA A 17 -9.17 2.05 -3.94
C ALA A 17 -8.25 0.92 -3.46
N PHE A 18 -7.18 0.62 -4.19
CA PHE A 18 -6.18 -0.36 -3.77
C PHE A 18 -5.39 0.09 -2.54
N ALA A 19 -5.01 1.36 -2.47
CA ALA A 19 -4.34 1.93 -1.29
C ALA A 19 -5.24 1.85 -0.05
N LEU A 20 -6.54 2.19 -0.18
CA LEU A 20 -7.52 2.07 0.90
C LEU A 20 -7.77 0.62 1.31
N LEU A 21 -7.79 -0.32 0.35
CA LEU A 21 -7.89 -1.75 0.65
C LEU A 21 -6.69 -2.23 1.46
N ALA A 22 -5.47 -1.84 1.10
CA ALA A 22 -4.28 -2.15 1.87
C ALA A 22 -4.37 -1.57 3.29
N GLN A 23 -4.81 -0.31 3.43
CA GLN A 23 -5.03 0.31 4.74
C GLN A 23 -6.04 -0.47 5.60
N ALA A 24 -7.18 -0.86 5.03
CA ALA A 24 -8.22 -1.59 5.76
C ALA A 24 -7.73 -2.97 6.24
N LEU A 25 -6.93 -3.66 5.44
CA LEU A 25 -6.31 -4.93 5.84
C LEU A 25 -5.26 -4.72 6.94
N CYS A 26 -4.44 -3.68 6.85
CA CYS A 26 -3.48 -3.29 7.90
C CYS A 26 -4.19 -2.96 9.22
N TRP A 27 -5.30 -2.21 9.17
CA TRP A 27 -6.11 -1.86 10.34
C TRP A 27 -6.77 -3.09 10.96
N SER A 28 -7.18 -4.06 10.14
CA SER A 28 -7.70 -5.35 10.62
C SER A 28 -6.68 -6.10 11.50
N ILE A 29 -5.37 -6.03 11.18
CA ILE A 29 -4.32 -6.64 12.03
C ILE A 29 -4.29 -5.95 13.40
N MET A 30 -4.38 -4.62 13.44
CA MET A 30 -4.37 -3.85 14.69
C MET A 30 -5.59 -4.18 15.56
N VAL A 31 -6.78 -4.14 14.97
CA VAL A 31 -8.04 -4.40 15.69
C VAL A 31 -8.10 -5.83 16.22
N VAL A 32 -7.86 -6.82 15.36
CA VAL A 32 -7.91 -8.23 15.78
C VAL A 32 -6.78 -8.55 16.75
N GLY A 33 -5.56 -8.05 16.49
CA GLY A 33 -4.41 -8.27 17.36
C GLY A 33 -4.67 -7.77 18.78
N GLN A 34 -5.18 -6.55 18.94
CA GLN A 34 -5.50 -5.99 20.26
C GLN A 34 -6.61 -6.77 20.99
N MET A 35 -7.48 -7.48 20.26
CA MET A 35 -8.53 -8.32 20.87
C MET A 35 -8.00 -9.67 21.37
N VAL A 36 -6.95 -10.22 20.75
CA VAL A 36 -6.51 -11.61 20.98
C VAL A 36 -5.10 -11.75 21.54
N THR A 37 -4.31 -10.67 21.56
CA THR A 37 -2.93 -10.67 22.06
C THR A 37 -2.52 -9.31 22.64
N SER A 38 -1.27 -9.19 23.09
CA SER A 38 -0.74 -7.94 23.65
C SER A 38 -0.53 -6.88 22.57
N ILE A 39 -0.44 -5.61 22.99
CA ILE A 39 -0.14 -4.50 22.08
C ILE A 39 1.22 -4.70 21.39
N GLU A 40 2.23 -5.17 22.10
CA GLU A 40 3.56 -5.42 21.54
C GLU A 40 3.51 -6.47 20.43
N ASN A 41 2.86 -7.62 20.69
CA ASN A 41 2.69 -8.67 19.69
C ASN A 41 1.87 -8.18 18.48
N THR A 42 0.87 -7.33 18.73
CA THR A 42 0.07 -6.72 17.67
C THR A 42 0.91 -5.81 16.78
N LEU A 43 1.76 -4.97 17.38
CA LEU A 43 2.66 -4.09 16.63
C LEU A 43 3.69 -4.87 15.81
N ILE A 44 4.24 -5.96 16.36
CA ILE A 44 5.13 -6.86 15.62
C ILE A 44 4.38 -7.51 14.44
N ALA A 45 3.20 -8.06 14.68
CA ALA A 45 2.37 -8.67 13.65
C ALA A 45 2.00 -7.66 12.55
N HIS A 46 1.68 -6.42 12.93
CA HIS A 46 1.38 -5.34 11.99
C HIS A 46 2.62 -4.92 11.18
N ALA A 47 3.78 -4.75 11.82
CA ALA A 47 5.02 -4.39 11.14
C ALA A 47 5.47 -5.42 10.10
N ILE A 48 5.18 -6.71 10.33
CA ILE A 48 5.43 -7.80 9.37
C ILE A 48 4.31 -7.89 8.32
N GLY A 49 3.04 -7.80 8.75
CA GLY A 49 1.89 -7.97 7.88
C GLY A 49 1.71 -6.83 6.87
N ALA A 50 2.02 -5.59 7.28
CA ALA A 50 1.90 -4.40 6.44
C ALA A 50 2.67 -4.50 5.10
N PRO A 51 3.97 -4.83 5.05
CA PRO A 51 4.68 -5.01 3.79
C PRO A 51 4.16 -6.21 2.99
N ILE A 52 3.74 -7.31 3.64
CA ILE A 52 3.17 -8.48 2.94
C ILE A 52 1.86 -8.09 2.22
N ILE A 53 0.97 -7.40 2.91
CA ILE A 53 -0.27 -6.86 2.35
C ILE A 53 0.04 -5.93 1.18
N ALA A 54 1.00 -5.00 1.35
CA ALA A 54 1.41 -4.08 0.31
C ALA A 54 1.93 -4.82 -0.94
N ILE A 55 2.75 -5.86 -0.78
CA ILE A 55 3.22 -6.71 -1.91
C ILE A 55 2.04 -7.35 -2.63
N VAL A 56 1.14 -8.01 -1.91
CA VAL A 56 0.01 -8.73 -2.51
C VAL A 56 -0.91 -7.76 -3.26
N VAL A 57 -1.34 -6.69 -2.60
CA VAL A 57 -2.27 -5.71 -3.16
C VAL A 57 -1.65 -4.98 -4.35
N SER A 58 -0.39 -4.54 -4.23
CA SER A 58 0.30 -3.87 -5.34
C SER A 58 0.60 -4.81 -6.50
N THR A 59 0.89 -6.10 -6.26
CA THR A 59 1.05 -7.10 -7.32
C THR A 59 -0.23 -7.23 -8.14
N ILE A 60 -1.39 -7.31 -7.48
CA ILE A 60 -2.70 -7.38 -8.17
C ILE A 60 -2.92 -6.09 -8.98
N TYR A 61 -2.60 -4.93 -8.41
CA TYR A 61 -2.70 -3.65 -9.10
C TYR A 61 -1.82 -3.59 -10.37
N TYR A 62 -0.54 -3.91 -10.27
CA TYR A 62 0.39 -3.87 -11.42
C TYR A 62 0.07 -4.93 -12.48
N LYS A 63 -0.40 -6.12 -12.08
CA LYS A 63 -0.78 -7.15 -13.07
C LYS A 63 -2.06 -6.80 -13.82
N LYS A 64 -3.03 -6.16 -13.16
CA LYS A 64 -4.37 -5.93 -13.73
C LYS A 64 -4.55 -4.54 -14.36
N PHE A 65 -3.95 -3.51 -13.79
CA PHE A 65 -4.24 -2.11 -14.15
C PHE A 65 -3.00 -1.36 -14.63
N ASN A 66 -1.92 -1.36 -13.82
CA ASN A 66 -0.64 -0.74 -14.16
C ASN A 66 -0.76 0.73 -14.66
N TYR A 67 -1.59 1.56 -14.03
CA TYR A 67 -1.87 2.92 -14.52
C TYR A 67 -0.86 3.98 -14.07
N THR A 68 0.02 3.66 -13.13
CA THR A 68 0.96 4.57 -12.47
C THR A 68 2.36 3.97 -12.48
N THR A 69 3.39 4.83 -12.44
CA THR A 69 4.77 4.36 -12.27
C THR A 69 4.95 3.75 -10.87
N PRO A 70 5.96 2.89 -10.66
CA PRO A 70 6.22 2.29 -9.34
C PRO A 70 6.32 3.30 -8.20
N LEU A 71 7.01 4.43 -8.45
CA LEU A 71 7.14 5.51 -7.48
C LEU A 71 5.79 6.18 -7.18
N GLN A 72 4.98 6.46 -8.21
CA GLN A 72 3.67 7.07 -8.03
C GLN A 72 2.73 6.18 -7.19
N THR A 73 2.71 4.88 -7.45
CA THR A 73 1.90 3.93 -6.67
C THR A 73 2.34 3.91 -5.21
N ALA A 74 3.65 3.81 -4.95
CA ALA A 74 4.19 3.78 -3.60
C ALA A 74 3.87 5.07 -2.82
N LEU A 75 3.98 6.23 -3.46
CA LEU A 75 3.60 7.51 -2.88
C LEU A 75 2.11 7.58 -2.57
N VAL A 76 1.22 7.12 -3.47
CA VAL A 76 -0.22 7.11 -3.20
C VAL A 76 -0.55 6.18 -2.03
N PHE A 77 0.01 4.97 -1.98
CA PHE A 77 -0.21 4.01 -0.89
C PHE A 77 0.17 4.63 0.45
N VAL A 78 1.38 5.15 0.57
CA VAL A 78 1.87 5.74 1.81
C VAL A 78 1.09 7.01 2.19
N SER A 79 0.75 7.85 1.21
CA SER A 79 -0.03 9.07 1.49
C SER A 79 -1.40 8.74 2.06
N VAL A 80 -2.04 7.67 1.57
CA VAL A 80 -3.32 7.18 2.10
C VAL A 80 -3.14 6.65 3.52
N VAL A 81 -2.11 5.84 3.78
CA VAL A 81 -1.82 5.31 5.12
C VAL A 81 -1.62 6.46 6.11
N ILE A 82 -0.72 7.40 5.80
CA ILE A 82 -0.45 8.56 6.64
C ILE A 82 -1.71 9.40 6.86
N ALA A 83 -2.49 9.67 5.81
CA ALA A 83 -3.71 10.44 5.94
C ALA A 83 -4.73 9.73 6.85
N MET A 84 -4.90 8.42 6.71
CA MET A 84 -5.82 7.65 7.54
C MET A 84 -5.32 7.57 8.99
N ASP A 85 -4.03 7.39 9.21
CA ASP A 85 -3.45 7.35 10.55
C ASP A 85 -3.56 8.71 11.25
N VAL A 86 -3.32 9.83 10.54
CA VAL A 86 -3.47 11.17 11.11
C VAL A 86 -4.94 11.52 11.35
N PHE A 87 -5.76 11.47 10.30
CA PHE A 87 -7.11 12.03 10.36
C PHE A 87 -8.12 11.10 11.01
N VAL A 88 -7.95 9.78 10.87
CA VAL A 88 -8.91 8.82 11.43
C VAL A 88 -8.39 8.28 12.74
N VAL A 89 -7.19 7.70 12.76
CA VAL A 89 -6.69 7.04 13.97
C VAL A 89 -6.33 8.05 15.06
N ALA A 90 -5.39 8.95 14.80
CA ALA A 90 -4.90 9.88 15.81
C ALA A 90 -5.95 10.91 16.25
N LEU A 91 -6.66 11.53 15.31
CA LEU A 91 -7.61 12.59 15.64
C LEU A 91 -8.98 12.09 16.13
N LEU A 92 -9.53 11.03 15.54
CA LEU A 92 -10.91 10.59 15.84
C LEU A 92 -10.97 9.42 16.82
N ILE A 93 -10.05 8.46 16.71
CA ILE A 93 -10.06 7.23 17.53
C ILE A 93 -9.26 7.45 18.82
N GLU A 94 -7.95 7.65 18.71
CA GLU A 94 -7.02 7.75 19.85
C GLU A 94 -7.04 9.12 20.52
N LYS A 95 -7.47 10.16 19.80
CA LYS A 95 -7.44 11.57 20.23
C LYS A 95 -6.05 12.01 20.73
N SER A 96 -5.00 11.43 20.16
CA SER A 96 -3.59 11.65 20.51
C SER A 96 -2.68 11.35 19.32
N PHE A 97 -1.53 12.03 19.26
CA PHE A 97 -0.48 11.79 18.27
C PHE A 97 0.63 10.86 18.78
N GLU A 98 0.47 10.23 19.95
CA GLU A 98 1.48 9.36 20.56
C GLU A 98 1.91 8.20 19.66
N MET A 99 1.02 7.66 18.81
CA MET A 99 1.38 6.59 17.88
C MET A 99 2.57 6.95 16.98
N PHE A 100 2.69 8.22 16.58
CA PHE A 100 3.80 8.70 15.74
C PHE A 100 5.15 8.77 16.47
N ALA A 101 5.17 8.64 17.79
CA ALA A 101 6.40 8.46 18.56
C ALA A 101 6.93 7.03 18.49
N SER A 102 6.13 6.05 18.03
CA SER A 102 6.51 4.63 17.96
C SER A 102 7.21 4.28 16.64
N PRO A 103 8.52 3.92 16.66
CA PRO A 103 9.21 3.47 15.45
C PRO A 103 8.58 2.19 14.87
N ILE A 104 8.23 1.23 15.73
CA ILE A 104 7.67 -0.07 15.32
C ILE A 104 6.21 0.03 14.89
N GLY A 105 5.42 0.90 15.52
CA GLY A 105 4.00 1.02 15.24
C GLY A 105 3.65 1.89 14.04
N THR A 106 4.58 2.76 13.59
CA THR A 106 4.26 3.74 12.54
C THR A 106 5.34 3.83 11.47
N TRP A 107 6.58 4.15 11.85
CA TRP A 107 7.62 4.46 10.86
C TRP A 107 8.13 3.24 10.10
N ILE A 108 8.31 2.10 10.76
CA ILE A 108 8.69 0.83 10.11
C ILE A 108 7.59 0.35 9.16
N PRO A 109 6.31 0.25 9.57
CA PRO A 109 5.20 -0.06 8.65
C PRO A 109 5.14 0.87 7.45
N ILE A 110 5.16 2.19 7.64
CA ILE A 110 5.10 3.17 6.55
C ILE A 110 6.26 2.98 5.56
N SER A 111 7.49 2.89 6.06
CA SER A 111 8.68 2.75 5.23
C SER A 111 8.69 1.41 4.48
N SER A 112 8.26 0.34 5.14
CA SER A 112 8.19 -1.00 4.54
C SER A 112 7.10 -1.09 3.49
N ILE A 113 5.92 -0.47 3.68
CA ILE A 113 4.86 -0.35 2.67
C ILE A 113 5.38 0.39 1.44
N PHE A 114 6.09 1.50 1.62
CA PHE A 114 6.70 2.24 0.51
C PHE A 114 7.62 1.33 -0.31
N LEU A 115 8.59 0.71 0.37
CA LEU A 115 9.62 -0.11 -0.27
C LEU A 115 9.01 -1.34 -0.95
N ALA A 116 8.09 -2.03 -0.26
CA ALA A 116 7.35 -3.17 -0.78
C ALA A 116 6.60 -2.83 -2.07
N THR A 117 5.84 -1.74 -2.06
CA THR A 117 5.04 -1.30 -3.21
C THR A 117 5.92 -0.85 -4.38
N TYR A 118 7.02 -0.16 -4.09
CA TYR A 118 7.98 0.31 -5.09
C TYR A 118 8.71 -0.85 -5.76
N LEU A 119 9.30 -1.76 -4.96
CA LEU A 119 10.03 -2.92 -5.47
C LEU A 119 9.12 -3.87 -6.26
N THR A 120 7.89 -4.08 -5.80
CA THR A 120 6.91 -4.90 -6.53
C THR A 120 6.65 -4.34 -7.93
N GLY A 121 6.56 -3.02 -8.06
CA GLY A 121 6.41 -2.35 -9.36
C GLY A 121 7.61 -2.55 -10.28
N LEU A 122 8.83 -2.40 -9.74
CA LEU A 122 10.07 -2.62 -10.52
C LEU A 122 10.19 -4.08 -11.01
N VAL A 123 9.91 -5.04 -10.14
CA VAL A 123 9.96 -6.47 -10.48
C VAL A 123 8.92 -6.81 -11.54
N THR A 124 7.69 -6.30 -11.39
CA THR A 124 6.60 -6.57 -12.35
C THR A 124 6.90 -5.95 -13.72
N ALA A 125 7.47 -4.74 -13.75
CA ALA A 125 7.88 -4.09 -15.00
C ALA A 125 8.96 -4.90 -15.75
N LYS A 126 9.99 -5.37 -15.04
CA LYS A 126 11.06 -6.21 -15.61
C LYS A 126 10.53 -7.54 -16.17
N GLN A 127 9.55 -8.15 -15.48
CA GLN A 127 8.92 -9.38 -15.95
C GLN A 127 8.15 -9.18 -17.26
N ALA A 128 7.40 -8.08 -17.38
CA ALA A 128 6.65 -7.77 -18.58
C ALA A 128 7.56 -7.59 -19.81
N GLU A 129 8.70 -6.92 -19.63
CA GLU A 129 9.72 -6.75 -20.67
C GLU A 129 10.33 -8.11 -21.09
N THR A 130 10.71 -8.93 -20.12
CA THR A 130 11.29 -10.27 -20.38
C THR A 130 10.32 -11.17 -21.16
N THR A 131 9.03 -11.16 -20.80
CA THR A 131 8.01 -11.92 -21.52
C THR A 131 7.84 -11.43 -22.95
N SER A 132 7.86 -10.12 -23.18
CA SER A 132 7.75 -9.53 -24.52
C SER A 132 8.92 -9.95 -25.42
N THR A 133 10.15 -9.82 -24.94
CA THR A 133 11.36 -10.20 -25.70
C THR A 133 11.40 -11.68 -26.03
N ARG A 134 10.97 -12.55 -25.11
CA ARG A 134 10.89 -13.99 -25.36
C ARG A 134 9.93 -14.31 -26.52
N TRP A 135 8.77 -13.64 -26.58
CA TRP A 135 7.80 -13.86 -27.65
C TRP A 135 8.28 -13.37 -29.03
N SER A 136 9.08 -12.30 -29.08
CA SER A 136 9.64 -11.83 -30.36
C SER A 136 10.71 -12.76 -30.92
N LEU A 137 11.44 -13.49 -30.07
CA LEU A 137 12.46 -14.46 -30.50
C LEU A 137 11.88 -15.79 -30.97
N LEU A 138 10.60 -16.06 -30.70
CA LEU A 138 9.90 -17.28 -31.09
C LEU A 138 9.08 -17.12 -32.39
N LYS A 139 9.13 -15.93 -33.01
CA LYS A 139 8.53 -15.63 -34.32
C LYS A 139 9.61 -15.50 -35.36
#